data_AF-A0A164D3E8-F1
#
_entry.id   AF-A0A164D3E8-F1
#
_cell.length_a   1.000
_cell.length_b   1.000
_cell.length_c   1.000
_cell.angle_alpha   90.00
_cell.angle_beta   90.00
_cell.angle_gamma   90.00
#
_symmetry.space_group_name_H-M   'P 1'
#
loop_
_entity.id
_entity.type
_entity.pdbx_description
1 polymer ?
#
loop_
_entity_poly.entity_id
_entity_poly.type
_entity_poly.pdbx_seq_one_letter_code
_entity_poly.pdbx_strand_id
1 'polypeptide(L)' 'MALCHPGAPAVIGQTRIYCHQGKDFLLVEVPSQEAPLQIQELTDQGWEIEAEIPV' A
#
# COMPACT_ATOMS: atom_id res chain seq x y z
N MET A 1 9.90 3.22 -19.95
CA MET A 1 11.33 3.33 -19.63
C MET A 1 11.46 3.31 -18.11
N ALA A 2 11.94 2.21 -17.54
CA ALA A 2 12.17 2.12 -16.10
C ALA A 2 13.50 2.83 -15.77
N LEU A 3 13.44 3.87 -14.94
CA LEU A 3 14.62 4.53 -14.39
C LEU A 3 15.23 3.60 -13.33
N CYS A 4 16.27 2.87 -13.69
CA CYS A 4 17.06 2.08 -12.75
C CYS A 4 17.96 3.03 -11.94
N HIS A 5 17.69 3.17 -10.64
CA HIS A 5 18.54 3.92 -9.71
C HIS A 5 19.57 2.97 -9.09
N PRO A 6 20.86 3.02 -9.48
CA PRO A 6 21.88 2.19 -8.87
C PRO A 6 22.03 2.55 -7.38
N GLY A 7 21.72 1.61 -6.49
CA GLY A 7 21.82 1.77 -5.03
C GLY A 7 20.48 1.76 -4.27
N ALA A 8 19.33 1.81 -4.96
CA ALA A 8 18.04 1.57 -4.31
C ALA A 8 17.88 0.06 -4.03
N PRO A 9 17.51 -0.35 -2.80
CA PRO A 9 17.27 -1.76 -2.51
C PRO A 9 16.16 -2.29 -3.43
N ALA A 10 16.37 -3.48 -3.99
CA ALA A 10 15.30 -4.18 -4.68
C ALA A 10 14.17 -4.42 -3.68
N VAL A 11 12.99 -3.83 -3.93
CA VAL A 11 11.80 -4.12 -3.13
C VAL A 11 11.34 -5.53 -3.49
N ILE A 12 11.51 -6.47 -2.56
CA ILE A 12 11.02 -7.83 -2.68
C ILE A 12 9.72 -7.92 -1.89
N GLY A 13 8.61 -8.14 -2.60
CA GLY A 13 7.27 -8.24 -2.02
C GLY A 13 6.51 -6.91 -2.06
N GLN A 14 5.29 -6.97 -2.57
CA GLN A 14 4.33 -5.88 -2.49
C GLN A 14 3.13 -6.33 -1.64
N THR A 15 2.41 -5.37 -1.07
CA THR A 15 1.15 -5.62 -0.39
C THR A 15 0.12 -4.71 -1.00
N ARG A 16 -0.99 -5.32 -1.40
CA ARG A 16 -2.16 -4.62 -1.88
C ARG A 16 -3.16 -4.45 -0.74
N ILE A 17 -3.50 -3.22 -0.45
CA ILE A 17 -4.43 -2.80 0.60
C ILE A 17 -5.73 -2.40 -0.07
N TYR A 18 -6.82 -3.03 0.35
CA TYR A 18 -8.17 -2.74 -0.06
C TYR A 18 -8.82 -1.93 1.04
N CYS A 19 -9.29 -0.73 0.72
CA CYS A 19 -9.94 0.12 1.70
C CYS A 19 -11.11 0.88 1.09
N HIS A 20 -12.04 1.28 1.94
CA HIS A 20 -13.23 2.00 1.54
C HIS A 20 -13.53 3.14 2.51
N GLN A 21 -14.26 4.14 2.04
CA GLN A 21 -14.75 5.25 2.84
C GLN A 21 -16.15 5.60 2.37
N GLY A 22 -17.16 5.14 3.10
CA GLY A 22 -18.57 5.32 2.72
C GLY A 22 -18.93 4.57 1.43
N LYS A 23 -18.98 5.29 0.30
CA LYS A 23 -19.26 4.71 -1.04
C LYS A 23 -18.01 4.65 -1.93
N ASP A 24 -16.91 5.23 -1.46
CA ASP A 24 -15.66 5.32 -2.19
C ASP A 24 -14.78 4.11 -1.85
N PHE A 25 -14.06 3.63 -2.86
CA PHE A 25 -13.17 2.47 -2.74
C PHE A 25 -11.80 2.84 -3.29
N LEU A 26 -10.75 2.44 -2.58
CA LEU A 26 -9.37 2.70 -2.92
C LEU A 26 -8.54 1.42 -2.76
N LEU A 27 -7.75 1.14 -3.80
CA LEU A 27 -6.81 0.04 -3.85
C LEU A 27 -5.40 0.63 -3.90
N VAL A 28 -4.60 0.30 -2.90
CA VAL A 28 -3.25 0.84 -2.73
C VAL A 28 -2.25 -0.30 -2.79
N GLU A 29 -1.27 -0.20 -3.69
CA GLU A 29 -0.17 -1.17 -3.79
C GLU A 29 1.10 -0.51 -3.28
N VAL A 30 1.64 -1.05 -2.20
CA VAL A 30 2.86 -0.54 -1.55
C VAL A 30 3.85 -1.67 -1.34
N PRO A 31 5.15 -1.36 -1.20
CA PRO A 31 6.12 -2.32 -0.68
C PRO A 31 5.63 -2.94 0.63
N SER A 32 5.77 -4.26 0.82
CA SER A 32 5.21 -4.93 2.00
C SER A 32 5.76 -4.38 3.32
N GLN A 33 6.98 -3.84 3.31
CA GLN A 33 7.60 -3.18 4.47
C GLN A 33 6.93 -1.86 4.84
N GLU A 34 6.29 -1.19 3.88
CA GLU A 34 5.60 0.10 4.05
C GLU A 34 4.09 -0.07 4.27
N ALA A 35 3.55 -1.27 4.01
CA ALA A 35 2.14 -1.61 4.23
C ALA A 35 1.59 -1.19 5.62
N PRO A 36 2.25 -1.46 6.76
CA PRO A 36 1.71 -1.06 8.06
C PRO A 36 1.64 0.46 8.23
N LEU A 37 2.61 1.21 7.67
CA LEU A 37 2.58 2.67 7.70
C LEU A 37 1.44 3.20 6.83
N GLN A 38 1.31 2.66 5.61
CA GLN A 38 0.26 3.05 4.67
C GLN A 38 -1.14 2.77 5.23
N ILE A 39 -1.34 1.62 5.90
CA ILE A 39 -2.59 1.28 6.58
C ILE A 39 -2.90 2.30 7.68
N GLN A 40 -1.91 2.67 8.49
CA GLN A 40 -2.08 3.65 9.55
C GLN A 40 -2.48 5.02 9.00
N GLU A 41 -1.84 5.48 7.91
CA GLU A 41 -2.16 6.75 7.25
C GLU A 41 -3.55 6.75 6.61
N LEU A 42 -3.95 5.64 5.98
CA LEU A 42 -5.30 5.47 5.42
C LEU A 42 -6.35 5.51 6.54
N THR A 43 -6.08 4.85 7.65
CA THR A 43 -6.98 4.84 8.83
C THR A 43 -7.12 6.24 9.43
N ASP A 44 -6.02 7.01 9.55
CA ASP A 44 -6.05 8.40 10.04
C ASP A 44 -6.87 9.33 9.13
N GLN A 45 -6.81 9.09 7.82
CA GLN A 45 -7.63 9.76 6.80
C GLN A 45 -9.11 9.29 6.80
N GLY A 46 -9.47 8.35 7.66
CA GLY A 46 -10.83 7.83 7.80
C GLY A 46 -11.19 6.77 6.77
N TRP A 47 -10.22 6.09 6.17
CA TRP A 47 -10.45 4.89 5.36
C TRP A 47 -10.52 3.66 6.25
N GLU A 48 -11.48 2.78 5.95
CA GLU A 48 -11.62 1.48 6.59
C GLU A 48 -10.93 0.42 5.74
N ILE A 49 -9.95 -0.27 6.34
CA ILE A 49 -9.21 -1.34 5.66
C ILE A 49 -10.04 -2.61 5.64
N GLU A 50 -10.35 -3.10 4.44
CA GLU A 50 -11.10 -4.36 4.25
C GLU A 50 -10.16 -5.56 4.15
N ALA A 51 -9.01 -5.41 3.48
CA ALA A 51 -8.04 -6.48 3.32
C ALA A 51 -6.62 -5.97 3.09
N GLU A 52 -5.65 -6.70 3.62
CA GLU A 52 -4.24 -6.64 3.22
C GLU A 52 -3.87 -7.95 2.52
N ILE A 53 -3.34 -7.87 1.30
CA ILE A 53 -2.98 -9.05 0.51
C ILE A 53 -1.53 -8.92 0.04
N PRO A 54 -0.60 -9.73 0.56
CA PRO A 54 0.76 -9.78 0.03
C PRO A 54 0.77 -10.42 -1.37
N VAL A 55 1.57 -9.86 -2.27
CA VAL A 55 1.73 -10.24 -3.69
C VAL A 55 3.19 -10.40 -4.06
#